data_AF-E1ZYM2-F1
#
_entry.id   AF-E1ZYM2-F1
#
_cell.length_a   1.000
_cell.length_b   1.000
_cell.length_c   1.000
_cell.angle_alpha   90.00
_cell.angle_beta   90.00
_cell.angle_gamma   90.00
#
_symmetry.space_group_name_H-M   'P 1'
#
loop_
_entity.id
_entity.type
_entity.pdbx_description
1 polymer ?
#
loop_
_entity_poly.entity_id
_entity_poly.type
_entity_poly.pdbx_seq_one_letter_code
_entity_poly.pdbx_strand_id
1 'polypeptide(L)'
;MNICLNSSINLHNIMFSNLLQARMSFFNRNPSGRILNRFSKDIGTIDELLPRIMLEALQMTSVVLAIFIMVAILNRWMIIPIIIQIILFYLWTKFYLKTAQSIKRLEGVTKSPLFSHINATLNGLPTIRSSGNNIEKMVRDRFDELQNTHSGAWYQVLACGTVFGIVVDTITCLFMICLCYSFIVIRCTSYLPSSLKDRFLGSSEDDFSSMKMSRH
;
A
#
# COMPACT_ATOMS: atom_id res chain seq x y z
N MET A 1 -12.10 -13.92 -12.79
CA MET A 1 -12.87 -12.91 -13.54
C MET A 1 -14.33 -12.83 -13.10
N ASN A 2 -15.06 -13.95 -13.05
CA ASN A 2 -16.50 -13.99 -12.69
C ASN A 2 -16.84 -13.34 -11.33
N ILE A 3 -15.95 -13.41 -10.34
CA ILE A 3 -16.18 -12.80 -9.01
C ILE A 3 -16.24 -11.26 -9.09
N CYS A 4 -15.31 -10.65 -9.83
CA CYS A 4 -15.29 -9.19 -10.01
C CYS A 4 -16.48 -8.73 -10.86
N LEU A 5 -16.81 -9.50 -11.90
CA LEU A 5 -17.93 -9.20 -12.79
C LEU A 5 -19.28 -9.31 -12.06
N ASN A 6 -19.47 -10.33 -11.22
CA ASN A 6 -20.64 -10.43 -10.34
C ASN A 6 -20.67 -9.32 -9.28
N SER A 7 -19.50 -8.90 -8.76
CA SER A 7 -19.43 -7.80 -7.79
C SER A 7 -19.80 -6.46 -8.43
N SER A 8 -19.35 -6.21 -9.66
CA SER A 8 -19.75 -5.06 -10.49
C SER A 8 -21.26 -5.04 -10.73
N ILE A 9 -21.82 -6.16 -11.22
CA ILE A 9 -23.27 -6.29 -11.45
C ILE A 9 -24.05 -6.04 -10.17
N ASN A 10 -23.60 -6.60 -9.05
CA ASN A 10 -24.25 -6.39 -7.76
C ASN A 10 -24.17 -4.92 -7.31
N LEU A 11 -23.00 -4.29 -7.44
CA LEU A 11 -22.82 -2.87 -7.11
C LEU A 11 -23.72 -1.98 -7.98
N HIS A 12 -23.78 -2.25 -9.29
CA HIS A 12 -24.66 -1.56 -10.23
C HIS A 12 -26.13 -1.74 -9.86
N ASN A 13 -26.56 -2.97 -9.53
CA ASN A 13 -27.94 -3.26 -9.12
C ASN A 13 -28.31 -2.57 -7.80
N ILE A 14 -27.39 -2.51 -6.84
CA ILE A 14 -27.59 -1.78 -5.58
C ILE A 14 -27.71 -0.27 -5.86
N MET A 15 -26.82 0.30 -6.67
CA MET A 15 -26.91 1.72 -7.03
C MET A 15 -28.22 2.03 -7.76
N PHE A 16 -28.64 1.16 -8.69
CA PHE A 16 -29.89 1.32 -9.44
C PHE A 16 -31.12 1.22 -8.54
N SER A 17 -31.18 0.22 -7.66
CA SER A 17 -32.28 0.06 -6.70
C SER A 17 -32.40 1.26 -5.75
N ASN A 18 -31.27 1.75 -5.23
CA ASN A 18 -31.24 2.95 -4.38
C ASN A 18 -31.66 4.21 -5.14
N LEU A 19 -31.33 4.31 -6.44
CA LEU A 19 -31.74 5.41 -7.28
C LEU A 19 -33.26 5.40 -7.52
N LEU A 20 -33.86 4.23 -7.76
CA LEU A 20 -35.32 4.09 -7.93
C LEU A 20 -36.11 4.46 -6.67
N GLN A 21 -35.52 4.23 -5.48
CA GLN A 21 -36.12 4.58 -4.19
C GLN A 21 -35.81 6.02 -3.74
N ALA A 22 -35.02 6.77 -4.52
CA ALA A 22 -34.63 8.13 -4.15
C ALA A 22 -35.80 9.11 -4.30
N ARG A 23 -35.91 10.06 -3.37
CA ARG A 23 -36.93 11.13 -3.42
C ARG A 23 -36.70 12.04 -4.63
N MET A 24 -37.78 12.61 -5.18
CA MET A 24 -37.71 13.54 -6.32
C MET A 24 -36.77 14.74 -6.09
N SER A 25 -36.62 15.19 -4.84
CA SER A 25 -35.65 16.24 -4.47
C SER A 25 -34.20 15.89 -4.83
N PHE A 26 -33.82 14.60 -4.81
CA PHE A 26 -32.51 14.14 -5.23
C PHE A 26 -32.25 14.39 -6.72
N PHE A 27 -33.25 14.10 -7.57
CA PHE A 27 -33.16 14.31 -9.01
C PHE A 27 -33.20 15.80 -9.39
N ASN A 28 -33.90 16.62 -8.61
CA ASN A 28 -33.88 18.07 -8.80
C ASN A 28 -32.51 18.68 -8.43
N ARG A 29 -31.79 18.11 -7.46
CA ARG A 29 -30.43 18.55 -7.08
C ARG A 29 -29.32 17.99 -7.96
N ASN A 30 -29.53 16.82 -8.58
CA ASN A 30 -28.51 16.08 -9.32
C ASN A 30 -28.94 15.88 -10.77
N PRO A 31 -28.33 16.60 -11.74
CA PRO A 31 -28.69 16.44 -13.14
C PRO A 31 -28.40 15.00 -13.60
N SER A 32 -29.26 14.48 -14.48
CA SER A 32 -29.19 13.12 -15.01
C SER A 32 -27.81 12.77 -15.60
N GLY A 33 -27.13 13.73 -16.24
CA GLY A 33 -25.77 13.55 -16.75
C GLY A 33 -24.71 13.25 -15.67
N ARG A 34 -24.84 13.83 -14.46
CA ARG A 34 -23.93 13.52 -13.34
C ARG A 34 -24.17 12.11 -12.80
N ILE A 35 -25.42 11.70 -12.74
CA ILE A 35 -25.82 10.35 -12.33
C ILE A 35 -25.27 9.34 -13.35
N LEU A 36 -25.50 9.57 -14.64
CA LEU A 36 -24.98 8.72 -15.71
C LEU A 36 -23.45 8.62 -15.70
N ASN A 37 -22.75 9.74 -15.54
CA ASN A 37 -21.28 9.74 -15.46
C ASN A 37 -20.78 8.90 -14.28
N ARG A 38 -21.49 8.91 -13.14
CA ARG A 38 -21.16 8.07 -11.98
C ARG A 38 -21.38 6.58 -12.25
N PHE A 39 -22.46 6.22 -12.95
CA PHE A 39 -22.75 4.84 -13.33
C PHE A 39 -21.82 4.30 -14.41
N SER A 40 -21.51 5.10 -15.44
CA SER A 40 -20.69 4.64 -16.56
C SER A 40 -19.20 4.76 -16.29
N LYS A 41 -18.74 5.91 -15.75
CA LYS A 41 -17.31 6.21 -15.62
C LYS A 41 -16.72 5.67 -14.33
N ASP A 42 -17.38 5.91 -13.19
CA ASP A 42 -16.80 5.52 -11.90
C ASP A 42 -16.87 3.99 -11.70
N ILE A 43 -18.00 3.35 -12.04
CA ILE A 43 -18.11 1.88 -12.00
C ILE A 43 -17.14 1.25 -13.01
N GLY A 44 -17.09 1.75 -14.25
CA GLY A 44 -16.16 1.23 -15.27
C GLY A 44 -14.69 1.33 -14.86
N THR A 45 -14.29 2.44 -14.24
CA THR A 45 -12.92 2.62 -13.74
C THR A 45 -12.60 1.65 -12.60
N ILE A 46 -13.55 1.42 -11.68
CA ILE A 46 -13.39 0.45 -10.60
C ILE A 46 -13.29 -0.96 -11.17
N ASP A 47 -14.12 -1.31 -12.14
CA ASP A 47 -14.18 -2.65 -12.74
C ASP A 47 -12.93 -3.01 -13.54
N GLU A 48 -12.25 -2.02 -14.13
CA GLU A 48 -11.00 -2.25 -14.84
C GLU A 48 -9.82 -2.36 -13.86
N LEU A 49 -9.75 -1.44 -12.88
CA LEU A 49 -8.59 -1.33 -11.99
C LEU A 49 -8.60 -2.39 -10.87
N LEU A 50 -9.76 -2.67 -10.28
CA LEU A 50 -9.89 -3.52 -9.11
C LEU A 50 -9.45 -4.97 -9.36
N PRO A 51 -9.90 -5.69 -10.41
CA PRO A 51 -9.51 -7.08 -10.60
C PRO A 51 -8.01 -7.23 -10.88
N ARG A 52 -7.40 -6.26 -11.55
CA ARG A 52 -5.96 -6.26 -11.78
C ARG A 52 -5.19 -6.17 -10.46
N ILE A 53 -5.49 -5.17 -9.62
CA ILE A 53 -4.83 -4.98 -8.32
C ILE A 53 -5.07 -6.19 -7.40
N MET A 54 -6.29 -6.76 -7.41
CA MET A 54 -6.61 -7.95 -6.62
C MET A 54 -5.79 -9.17 -7.05
N LEU A 55 -5.62 -9.39 -8.36
CA LEU A 55 -4.83 -10.50 -8.86
C LEU A 55 -3.36 -10.35 -8.49
N GLU A 56 -2.80 -9.15 -8.68
CA GLU A 56 -1.42 -8.83 -8.27
C GLU A 56 -1.22 -9.04 -6.76
N ALA A 57 -2.15 -8.58 -5.92
CA ALA A 57 -2.09 -8.76 -4.48
C ALA A 57 -2.20 -10.25 -4.06
N LEU A 58 -3.09 -11.02 -4.68
CA LEU A 58 -3.26 -12.44 -4.41
C LEU A 58 -2.00 -13.23 -4.81
N GLN A 59 -1.43 -12.92 -5.97
CA GLN A 59 -0.20 -13.52 -6.45
C GLN A 59 0.95 -13.24 -5.49
N MET A 60 1.18 -11.98 -5.11
CA MET A 60 2.26 -11.60 -4.20
C MET A 60 2.08 -12.23 -2.82
N THR A 61 0.86 -12.25 -2.28
CA THR A 61 0.57 -12.90 -0.99
C THR A 61 0.85 -14.40 -1.05
N SER A 62 0.47 -15.06 -2.15
CA SER A 62 0.71 -16.50 -2.34
C SER A 62 2.20 -16.82 -2.41
N VAL A 63 2.98 -15.99 -3.11
CA VAL A 63 4.46 -16.14 -3.19
C VAL A 63 5.10 -15.99 -1.81
N VAL A 64 4.74 -14.96 -1.05
CA VAL A 64 5.28 -14.73 0.30
C VAL A 64 4.93 -15.88 1.25
N LEU A 65 3.68 -16.37 1.20
CA LEU A 65 3.25 -17.53 1.99
C LEU A 65 4.05 -18.79 1.63
N ALA A 66 4.27 -19.05 0.34
CA ALA A 66 5.06 -20.19 -0.12
C ALA A 66 6.50 -20.12 0.39
N ILE A 67 7.13 -18.94 0.39
CA ILE A 67 8.48 -18.73 0.93
C ILE A 67 8.50 -19.03 2.43
N PHE A 68 7.55 -18.51 3.21
CA PHE A 68 7.50 -18.79 4.65
C PHE A 68 7.27 -20.26 4.97
N ILE A 69 6.38 -20.94 4.24
CA ILE A 69 6.14 -22.38 4.38
C ILE A 69 7.42 -23.16 4.07
N MET A 70 8.10 -22.82 2.97
CA MET A 70 9.36 -23.47 2.59
C MET A 70 10.42 -23.31 3.68
N VAL A 71 10.61 -22.11 4.22
CA VAL A 71 11.57 -21.86 5.31
C VAL A 71 11.20 -22.65 6.58
N ALA A 72 9.92 -22.71 6.93
CA ALA A 72 9.46 -23.44 8.11
C ALA A 72 9.70 -24.97 8.00
N ILE A 73 9.59 -25.53 6.78
CA ILE A 73 9.91 -26.94 6.51
C ILE A 73 11.42 -27.19 6.61
N LEU A 74 12.25 -26.27 6.09
CA LEU A 74 13.71 -26.40 6.11
C LEU A 74 14.29 -26.34 7.53
N ASN A 75 13.77 -25.46 8.37
CA ASN A 75 14.20 -25.38 9.77
C ASN A 75 13.05 -24.91 10.68
N ARG A 76 12.61 -25.78 11.59
CA ARG A 76 11.54 -25.49 12.56
C ARG A 76 11.89 -24.34 13.52
N TRP A 77 13.18 -24.14 13.84
CA TRP A 77 13.62 -23.04 14.70
C TRP A 77 13.41 -21.65 14.07
N MET A 78 13.24 -21.58 12.74
CA MET A 78 13.01 -20.32 12.02
C MET A 78 11.56 -19.81 12.11
N ILE A 79 10.66 -20.55 12.76
CA ILE A 79 9.30 -20.07 13.02
C ILE A 79 9.32 -18.82 13.92
N ILE A 80 10.25 -18.74 14.88
CA ILE A 80 10.37 -17.60 15.80
C ILE A 80 10.68 -16.29 15.03
N PRO A 81 11.75 -16.21 14.20
CA PRO A 81 12.01 -15.00 13.42
C PRO A 81 10.92 -14.69 12.39
N ILE A 82 10.23 -15.69 11.83
CA ILE A 82 9.07 -15.46 10.94
C ILE A 82 7.94 -14.74 11.69
N ILE A 83 7.61 -15.17 12.92
CA ILE A 83 6.55 -14.52 13.70
C ILE A 83 6.93 -13.07 14.03
N ILE A 84 8.18 -12.84 14.45
CA ILE A 84 8.69 -11.49 14.73
C ILE A 84 8.60 -10.61 13.47
N GLN A 85 9.00 -11.14 12.32
CA GLN A 85 8.91 -10.46 11.03
C GLN A 85 7.48 -10.04 10.71
N ILE A 86 6.51 -10.96 10.85
CA ILE A 86 5.09 -10.68 10.57
C ILE A 86 4.57 -9.55 11.49
N ILE A 87 4.92 -9.57 12.77
CA ILE A 87 4.50 -8.54 13.72
C ILE A 87 5.07 -7.17 13.34
N LEU A 88 6.37 -7.09 13.01
CA LEU A 88 7.00 -5.84 12.59
C LEU A 88 6.37 -5.30 11.29
N PHE A 89 6.14 -6.17 10.30
CA PHE A 89 5.45 -5.80 9.06
C PHE A 89 4.04 -5.29 9.31
N TYR A 90 3.28 -5.94 10.18
CA TYR A 90 1.91 -5.54 10.49
C TYR A 90 1.87 -4.15 11.14
N LEU A 91 2.71 -3.92 12.16
CA LEU A 91 2.80 -2.64 12.85
C LEU A 91 3.24 -1.52 11.90
N TRP A 92 4.26 -1.78 11.08
CA TRP A 92 4.77 -0.81 10.11
C TRP A 92 3.74 -0.47 9.03
N THR A 93 3.09 -1.48 8.47
CA THR A 93 2.02 -1.31 7.46
C THR A 93 0.86 -0.49 8.02
N LYS A 94 0.44 -0.78 9.26
CA LYS A 94 -0.63 -0.02 9.92
C LYS A 94 -0.27 1.46 10.10
N PHE A 95 0.96 1.75 10.51
CA PHE A 95 1.46 3.11 10.62
C PHE A 95 1.54 3.81 9.25
N TYR A 96 2.12 3.15 8.26
CA TYR A 96 2.25 3.65 6.90
C TYR A 96 0.89 3.97 6.26
N LEU A 97 -0.09 3.07 6.36
CA LEU A 97 -1.43 3.30 5.77
C LEU A 97 -2.08 4.59 6.29
N LYS A 98 -2.00 4.84 7.60
CA LYS A 98 -2.57 6.05 8.21
C LYS A 98 -1.89 7.32 7.66
N THR A 99 -0.57 7.29 7.54
CA THR A 99 0.23 8.39 7.01
C THR A 99 -0.03 8.61 5.53
N ALA A 100 0.02 7.54 4.72
CA ALA A 100 -0.23 7.56 3.29
C ALA A 100 -1.63 8.09 2.95
N GLN A 101 -2.67 7.68 3.69
CA GLN A 101 -4.02 8.22 3.53
C GLN A 101 -4.07 9.74 3.80
N SER A 102 -3.38 10.21 4.83
CA SER A 102 -3.34 11.64 5.18
C SER A 102 -2.65 12.47 4.11
N ILE A 103 -1.50 11.99 3.60
CA ILE A 103 -0.77 12.64 2.51
C ILE A 103 -1.57 12.58 1.20
N LYS A 104 -2.22 11.46 0.89
CA LYS A 104 -3.06 11.33 -0.30
C LYS A 104 -4.25 12.28 -0.26
N ARG A 105 -4.84 12.49 0.92
CA ARG A 105 -5.88 13.50 1.12
C ARG A 105 -5.35 14.92 0.90
N LEU A 106 -4.14 15.23 1.38
CA LEU A 106 -3.49 16.52 1.14
C LEU A 106 -3.25 16.76 -0.35
N GLU A 107 -2.72 15.78 -1.08
CA GLU A 107 -2.58 15.84 -2.54
C GLU A 107 -3.92 16.15 -3.22
N GLY A 108 -5.00 15.44 -2.84
CA GLY A 108 -6.34 15.71 -3.36
C GLY A 108 -6.84 17.14 -3.11
N VAL A 109 -6.60 17.70 -1.92
CA VAL A 109 -7.01 19.08 -1.57
C VAL A 109 -6.22 20.12 -2.38
N THR A 110 -4.92 19.93 -2.57
CA THR A 110 -4.07 20.87 -3.34
C THR A 110 -4.33 20.80 -4.85
N LYS A 111 -4.82 19.66 -5.35
CA LYS A 111 -5.11 19.44 -6.77
C LYS A 111 -6.33 20.24 -7.26
N SER A 112 -7.40 20.29 -6.47
CA SER A 112 -8.65 20.96 -6.85
C SER A 112 -8.49 22.44 -7.28
N PRO A 113 -7.82 23.32 -6.50
CA PRO A 113 -7.67 24.73 -6.88
C PRO A 113 -6.85 24.94 -8.15
N LEU A 114 -5.85 24.08 -8.42
CA LEU A 114 -5.08 24.10 -9.66
C LEU A 114 -5.98 23.88 -10.89
N PHE A 115 -6.82 22.83 -10.86
CA PHE A 115 -7.77 22.56 -11.95
C PHE A 115 -8.83 23.66 -12.09
N SER A 116 -9.30 24.21 -10.97
CA SER A 116 -10.24 25.34 -11.00
C SER A 116 -9.62 26.57 -11.65
N HIS A 117 -8.36 26.89 -11.34
CA HIS A 117 -7.63 28.00 -11.94
C HIS A 117 -7.44 27.79 -13.45
N ILE A 118 -7.03 26.58 -13.88
CA ILE A 118 -6.90 26.24 -15.31
C ILE A 118 -8.23 26.46 -16.04
N ASN A 119 -9.34 25.97 -15.49
CA ASN A 119 -10.66 26.14 -16.11
C ASN A 119 -11.06 27.62 -16.20
N ALA A 120 -10.82 28.41 -15.16
CA ALA A 120 -11.10 29.85 -15.16
C ALA A 120 -10.27 30.59 -16.23
N THR A 121 -8.97 30.27 -16.33
CA THR A 121 -8.07 30.85 -17.33
C THR A 121 -8.48 30.49 -18.75
N LEU A 122 -8.88 29.24 -19.00
CA LEU A 122 -9.34 28.81 -20.33
C LEU A 122 -10.63 29.54 -20.75
N ASN A 123 -11.58 29.69 -19.83
CA ASN A 123 -12.83 30.39 -20.10
C ASN A 123 -12.65 31.91 -20.26
N GLY A 124 -11.72 32.51 -19.51
CA GLY A 124 -11.42 33.94 -19.53
C GLY A 124 -10.27 34.34 -20.47
N LEU A 125 -9.75 33.41 -21.29
CA LEU A 125 -8.53 33.60 -22.06
C LEU A 125 -8.54 34.84 -22.97
N PRO A 126 -9.63 35.16 -23.70
CA PRO A 126 -9.69 36.38 -24.52
C PRO A 126 -9.55 37.64 -23.68
N THR A 127 -10.22 37.69 -22.52
CA THR A 127 -10.17 38.83 -21.58
C THR A 127 -8.78 38.99 -20.98
N ILE A 128 -8.12 37.90 -20.61
CA ILE A 128 -6.75 37.94 -20.07
C ILE A 128 -5.79 38.51 -21.12
N ARG A 129 -5.89 38.05 -22.37
CA ARG A 129 -5.05 38.53 -23.48
C ARG A 129 -5.29 40.00 -23.82
N SER A 130 -6.54 40.47 -23.77
CA SER A 130 -6.86 41.87 -24.07
C SER A 130 -6.51 42.84 -22.94
N SER A 131 -6.37 42.35 -21.70
CA SER A 131 -6.11 43.19 -20.51
C SER A 131 -4.63 43.55 -20.31
N GLY A 132 -3.74 43.07 -21.17
CA GLY A 132 -2.33 43.45 -21.20
C GLY A 132 -1.39 42.58 -20.34
N ASN A 133 -0.09 42.83 -20.48
CA ASN A 133 0.98 41.93 -20.02
C ASN A 133 1.02 41.75 -18.49
N ASN A 134 0.60 42.77 -17.72
CA ASN A 134 0.62 42.72 -16.25
C ASN A 134 -0.37 41.69 -15.69
N ILE A 135 -1.56 41.59 -16.29
CA ILE A 135 -2.60 40.64 -15.87
C ILE A 135 -2.22 39.23 -16.29
N GLU A 136 -1.67 39.06 -17.50
CA GLU A 136 -1.13 37.76 -17.92
C GLU A 136 -0.05 37.26 -16.96
N LYS A 137 0.87 38.14 -16.56
CA LYS A 137 1.92 37.80 -15.58
C LYS A 137 1.32 37.40 -14.23
N MET A 138 0.35 38.15 -13.71
CA MET A 138 -0.34 37.81 -12.45
C MET A 138 -0.97 36.40 -12.48
N VAL A 139 -1.66 36.06 -13.58
CA VAL A 139 -2.29 34.75 -13.75
C VAL A 139 -1.25 33.63 -13.84
N ARG A 140 -0.11 33.89 -14.51
CA ARG A 140 1.02 32.95 -14.56
C ARG A 140 1.65 32.75 -13.18
N ASP A 141 1.97 33.82 -12.46
CA ASP A 141 2.56 33.75 -11.12
C ASP A 141 1.64 32.96 -10.16
N ARG A 142 0.32 33.18 -10.26
CA ARG A 142 -0.66 32.41 -9.46
C ARG A 142 -0.73 30.94 -9.85
N PHE A 143 -0.64 30.63 -11.14
CA PHE A 143 -0.57 29.25 -11.61
C PHE A 143 0.68 28.54 -11.08
N ASP A 144 1.84 29.20 -11.13
CA ASP A 144 3.11 28.66 -10.65
C ASP A 144 3.07 28.36 -9.14
N GLU A 145 2.45 29.23 -8.33
CA GLU A 145 2.25 29.01 -6.89
C GLU A 145 1.38 27.77 -6.61
N LEU A 146 0.26 27.64 -7.33
CA LEU A 146 -0.64 26.49 -7.21
C LEU A 146 0.03 25.20 -7.68
N GLN A 147 0.78 25.26 -8.78
CA GLN A 147 1.54 24.14 -9.31
C GLN A 147 2.63 23.71 -8.34
N ASN A 148 3.37 24.65 -7.74
CA ASN A 148 4.41 24.34 -6.77
C ASN A 148 3.83 23.65 -5.53
N THR A 149 2.70 24.14 -5.02
CA THR A 149 1.99 23.55 -3.87
C THR A 149 1.53 22.12 -4.18
N HIS A 150 0.88 21.91 -5.32
CA HIS A 150 0.44 20.59 -5.76
C HIS A 150 1.62 19.64 -6.01
N SER A 151 2.69 20.12 -6.65
CA SER A 151 3.88 19.33 -6.94
C SER A 151 4.59 18.90 -5.66
N GLY A 152 4.67 19.78 -4.66
CA GLY A 152 5.18 19.45 -3.33
C GLY A 152 4.37 18.36 -2.63
N ALA A 153 3.04 18.46 -2.63
CA ALA A 153 2.16 17.44 -2.07
C ALA A 153 2.26 16.10 -2.83
N TRP A 154 2.35 16.14 -4.15
CA TRP A 154 2.55 14.96 -4.99
C TRP A 154 3.90 14.27 -4.69
N TYR A 155 4.97 15.06 -4.56
CA TYR A 155 6.28 14.54 -4.20
C TYR A 155 6.25 13.84 -2.83
N GLN A 156 5.51 14.38 -1.86
CA GLN A 156 5.32 13.72 -0.55
C GLN A 156 4.63 12.36 -0.66
N VAL A 157 3.67 12.19 -1.59
CA VAL A 157 3.04 10.88 -1.85
C VAL A 157 4.08 9.88 -2.34
N LEU A 158 4.93 10.29 -3.30
CA LEU A 158 5.99 9.45 -3.85
C LEU A 158 7.03 9.09 -2.79
N ALA A 159 7.54 10.09 -2.08
CA ALA A 159 8.55 9.92 -1.04
C ALA A 159 8.07 9.00 0.09
N CYS A 160 6.80 9.15 0.52
CA CYS A 160 6.19 8.26 1.51
C CYS A 160 6.19 6.80 1.05
N GLY A 161 5.83 6.54 -0.21
CA GLY A 161 5.87 5.20 -0.80
C GLY A 161 7.29 4.62 -0.86
N THR A 162 8.29 5.44 -1.24
CA THR A 162 9.69 5.01 -1.27
C THR A 162 10.22 4.68 0.12
N VAL A 163 9.95 5.52 1.14
CA VAL A 163 10.38 5.27 2.51
C VAL A 163 9.76 3.98 3.06
N PHE A 164 8.49 3.72 2.75
CA PHE A 164 7.84 2.45 3.12
C PHE A 164 8.58 1.25 2.52
N GLY A 165 8.90 1.30 1.22
CA GLY A 165 9.68 0.27 0.54
C GLY A 165 11.04 0.04 1.20
N ILE A 166 11.82 1.11 1.43
CA ILE A 166 13.15 1.02 2.05
C ILE A 166 13.08 0.36 3.43
N VAL A 167 12.11 0.71 4.27
CA VAL A 167 11.99 0.11 5.60
C VAL A 167 11.59 -1.37 5.51
N VAL A 168 10.64 -1.71 4.62
CA VAL A 168 10.25 -3.10 4.34
C VAL A 168 11.44 -3.94 3.86
N ASP A 169 12.26 -3.39 2.96
CA ASP A 169 13.47 -4.04 2.45
C ASP A 169 14.49 -4.23 3.57
N THR A 170 14.68 -3.22 4.43
CA THR A 170 15.60 -3.30 5.58
C THR A 170 15.20 -4.42 6.54
N ILE A 171 13.91 -4.52 6.88
CA ILE A 171 13.39 -5.59 7.74
C ILE A 171 13.58 -6.96 7.04
N THR A 172 13.39 -7.03 5.73
CA THR A 172 13.59 -8.27 4.94
C THR A 172 15.07 -8.67 4.87
N CYS A 173 15.99 -7.71 4.72
CA CYS A 173 17.43 -7.96 4.74
C CYS A 173 17.88 -8.54 6.09
N LEU A 174 17.39 -8.03 7.21
CA LEU A 174 17.69 -8.59 8.54
C LEU A 174 17.23 -10.05 8.66
N PHE A 175 16.03 -10.35 8.17
CA PHE A 175 15.52 -11.72 8.11
C PHE A 175 16.40 -12.63 7.22
N MET A 176 16.83 -12.15 6.06
CA MET A 176 17.72 -12.89 5.15
C MET A 176 19.08 -13.18 5.79
N ILE A 177 19.65 -12.25 6.57
CA ILE A 177 20.90 -12.49 7.31
C ILE A 177 20.71 -13.62 8.33
N CYS A 178 19.60 -13.60 9.07
CA CYS A 178 19.26 -14.66 10.03
C CYS A 178 19.10 -16.02 9.34
N LEU A 179 18.39 -16.06 8.20
CA LEU A 179 18.25 -17.26 7.36
C LEU A 179 19.60 -17.81 6.93
N CYS A 180 20.46 -16.97 6.34
CA CYS A 180 21.78 -17.37 5.87
C CYS A 180 22.64 -17.94 7.00
N TYR A 181 22.67 -17.27 8.16
CA TYR A 181 23.39 -17.76 9.33
C TYR A 181 22.88 -19.14 9.77
N SER A 182 21.56 -19.32 9.85
CA SER A 182 20.96 -20.61 10.21
C SER A 182 21.39 -21.73 9.25
N PHE A 183 21.46 -21.47 7.94
CA PHE A 183 21.91 -22.47 6.97
C PHE A 183 23.38 -22.84 7.14
N ILE A 184 24.24 -21.86 7.43
CA ILE A 184 25.68 -22.08 7.67
C ILE A 184 25.87 -22.97 8.90
N VAL A 185 25.16 -22.71 10.00
CA VAL A 185 25.25 -23.50 11.24
C VAL A 185 24.81 -24.96 11.01
N ILE A 186 23.72 -25.18 10.28
CA ILE A 186 23.23 -26.53 9.94
C ILE A 186 24.28 -27.29 9.12
N ARG A 187 24.88 -26.63 8.11
CA ARG A 187 25.93 -27.22 7.27
C ARG A 187 27.19 -27.52 8.08
N CYS A 188 27.64 -26.58 8.91
CA CYS A 188 28.81 -26.77 9.78
C CYS A 188 28.63 -27.95 10.74
N THR A 189 27.46 -28.06 11.38
CA THR A 189 27.12 -29.20 12.26
C THR A 189 27.14 -30.54 11.53
N SER A 190 26.85 -30.54 10.23
CA SER A 190 26.85 -31.76 9.40
C SER A 190 28.25 -32.27 9.05
N TYR A 191 29.28 -31.42 9.10
CA TYR A 191 30.68 -31.80 8.84
C TYR A 191 31.48 -32.15 10.10
N LEU A 192 30.91 -31.97 11.30
CA LEU A 192 31.59 -32.23 12.56
C LEU A 192 31.63 -33.76 12.86
N PRO A 193 32.77 -34.34 13.28
CA PRO A 193 32.84 -35.74 13.67
C PRO A 193 31.89 -36.05 14.84
N SER A 194 31.31 -37.25 14.84
CA SER A 194 30.25 -37.69 15.78
C SER A 194 30.62 -37.47 17.25
N SER A 195 31.89 -37.62 17.62
CA SER A 195 32.38 -37.41 19.00
C SER A 195 32.29 -35.96 19.52
N LEU A 196 32.32 -34.97 18.63
CA LEU A 196 32.17 -33.55 19.01
C LEU A 196 30.72 -33.06 18.90
N LYS A 197 29.92 -33.70 18.05
CA LYS A 197 28.49 -33.39 17.88
C LYS A 197 27.69 -33.62 19.17
N ASP A 198 27.97 -34.71 19.88
CA ASP A 198 27.33 -35.03 21.16
C ASP A 198 27.75 -34.06 22.28
N ARG A 199 28.96 -33.50 22.20
CA ARG A 199 29.46 -32.52 23.18
C ARG A 199 28.81 -31.14 23.04
N PHE A 200 28.48 -30.72 21.82
CA PHE A 200 27.79 -29.46 21.55
C PHE A 200 26.26 -29.55 21.74
N LEU A 201 25.65 -30.67 21.35
CA LEU A 201 24.20 -30.89 21.56
C LEU A 201 23.87 -31.24 23.01
N GLY A 202 24.73 -32.01 23.71
CA GLY A 202 24.58 -32.28 25.14
C GLY A 202 24.68 -31.02 26.00
N SER A 203 25.60 -30.10 25.68
CA SER A 203 25.71 -28.81 26.39
C SER A 203 24.45 -27.94 26.25
N SER A 204 23.70 -28.06 25.14
CA SER A 204 22.49 -27.27 24.91
C SER A 204 21.27 -27.83 25.65
N GLU A 205 21.20 -29.15 25.89
CA GLU A 205 20.17 -29.78 26.72
C GLU A 205 20.46 -29.60 28.23
N ASP A 206 21.73 -29.65 28.63
CA ASP A 206 22.14 -29.46 30.03
C ASP A 206 22.00 -28.01 30.51
N ASP A 207 22.22 -27.02 29.65
CA ASP A 207 21.96 -25.60 29.97
C ASP A 207 20.46 -25.30 30.16
N PHE A 208 19.58 -26.02 29.47
CA PHE A 208 18.13 -25.86 29.64
C PHE A 208 17.59 -26.62 30.88
N SER A 209 18.23 -27.73 31.25
CA SER A 209 17.94 -28.49 32.47
C SER A 209 18.43 -27.78 33.74
N SER A 210 19.63 -27.18 33.71
CA SER A 210 20.18 -26.41 34.84
C SER A 210 19.36 -25.14 35.12
N MET A 211 18.78 -24.51 34.10
CA MET A 211 17.90 -23.35 34.25
C MET A 211 16.50 -23.69 34.80
N LYS A 212 16.04 -24.94 34.68
CA LYS A 212 14.83 -25.44 35.35
C LYS A 212 15.07 -25.81 36.82
N MET A 213 16.28 -26.22 37.17
CA MET A 213 16.59 -26.70 38.53
C MET A 213 16.91 -25.56 39.52
N SER A 214 17.25 -24.36 39.04
CA SER A 214 17.46 -23.16 39.87
C SER A 214 16.17 -22.40 40.26
N ARG A 215 14.98 -22.96 39.99
CA ARG A 215 13.67 -22.36 40.32
C ARG A 215 12.86 -23.11 41.38
N HIS A 216 13.49 -24.00 42.14
CA HIS A 216 12.93 -24.60 43.35
C HIS A 216 13.71 -24.22 44.59
#